data_AF-A0AAV9MFQ3-F1
#
_entry.id   AF-A0AAV9MFQ3-F1
#
_cell.length_a   1.000
_cell.length_b   1.000
_cell.length_c   1.000
_cell.angle_alpha   90.00
_cell.angle_beta   90.00
_cell.angle_gamma   90.00
#
_symmetry.space_group_name_H-M   'P 1'
#
loop_
_entity.id
_entity.type
_entity.pdbx_description
1 polymer ?
#
loop_
_entity_poly.entity_id
_entity_poly.type
_entity_poly.pdbx_seq_one_letter_code
_entity_poly.pdbx_strand_id
1 'polypeptide(L)'
;MADDDELFIITQTVEDNPPNIVDPTLQLPDHILHYIFSYLSFHDLPHVRLVSKNWYLNTPSHFNFHFNASLFRKEDPTSYSHNDFCDSIRSSINASKNKLINADKRVLHAQFINGEYIRDIMKLLEQNNFHEVYFSINEYNYCLPCIFQSKCLNVLHLTNCYLSKHMLCDGVTIPSLQELKLECVTLSEEILSKFISKFPNIRELSLVTCTWAWGISLIILTNLACLEKLYVNDSDSSSVTNIQVIAPRLQVFHFISRGRNTDANMDIHACKMMREFHLNCSKFPNGLDPENFCSDFPHLETLLLGPCQTEKPIKISSSSLRKWMLSFPHLYECSRRSIDNLSSFQYMGTTFQPYLADTSKLLEISYTIVLAPKIHEIIHRAWFLTLRSHLENFSNHNTTLDLRIRKQTSSYGHPRSKPSGRAPTQPLHYIKHLMVDMQKLKYQHEYLMRYIIDDLLWMSPPNTLTLSIPTSFSPTALEVSKQLYGRGDRNCCSGTHDKCWRHFLKHFEVKEDEEIKIEQIEQPVKLTFWFENPGKVKEVTDEKKYYKLTKLIFILTWQFNS
;
A
#
# COMPACT_ATOMS: atom_id res chain seq x y z
N MET A 1 41.03 -44.56 8.57
CA MET A 1 42.42 -44.07 8.64
C MET A 1 42.44 -42.89 7.69
N ALA A 2 42.25 -41.65 8.16
CA ALA A 2 43.14 -40.92 9.08
C ALA A 2 44.45 -40.52 8.36
N ASP A 3 44.92 -39.28 8.32
CA ASP A 3 44.37 -37.96 8.72
C ASP A 3 44.82 -36.94 7.62
N ASP A 4 44.50 -35.64 7.59
CA ASP A 4 43.88 -34.71 8.54
C ASP A 4 43.21 -33.52 7.78
N ASP A 5 42.53 -32.60 8.48
CA ASP A 5 42.13 -31.27 7.99
C ASP A 5 42.88 -30.18 8.79
N GLU A 6 43.37 -29.11 8.14
CA GLU A 6 44.22 -28.10 8.79
C GLU A 6 43.52 -27.34 9.94
N LEU A 7 43.98 -27.58 11.18
CA LEU A 7 43.61 -26.75 12.34
C LEU A 7 44.22 -25.34 12.24
N PHE A 8 43.37 -24.33 12.07
CA PHE A 8 43.70 -22.96 12.50
C PHE A 8 43.51 -22.82 14.02
N ILE A 9 44.55 -23.16 14.79
CA ILE A 9 44.61 -22.85 16.22
C ILE A 9 44.92 -21.36 16.40
N ILE A 10 43.96 -20.57 16.88
CA ILE A 10 44.27 -19.30 17.54
C ILE A 10 44.66 -19.59 18.98
N THR A 11 45.96 -19.64 19.24
CA THR A 11 46.51 -19.67 20.60
C THR A 11 46.49 -18.24 21.15
N GLN A 12 45.48 -17.93 21.97
CA GLN A 12 45.59 -16.82 22.92
C GLN A 12 45.96 -17.37 24.29
N THR A 13 47.08 -16.87 24.81
CA THR A 13 47.66 -17.23 26.10
C THR A 13 46.74 -16.82 27.25
N VAL A 14 46.59 -17.72 28.21
CA VAL A 14 45.89 -17.47 29.47
C VAL A 14 46.73 -16.56 30.36
N GLU A 15 46.15 -15.45 30.82
CA GLU A 15 46.47 -14.85 32.11
C GLU A 15 45.21 -14.20 32.71
N ASP A 16 44.99 -14.46 34.01
CA ASP A 16 43.96 -13.94 34.93
C ASP A 16 42.45 -14.07 34.58
N ASN A 17 41.80 -15.03 35.27
CA ASN A 17 40.34 -15.18 35.35
C ASN A 17 39.69 -14.10 36.26
N PRO A 18 38.70 -13.33 35.77
CA PRO A 18 37.55 -12.93 36.58
C PRO A 18 36.56 -14.10 36.71
N PRO A 19 35.60 -14.08 37.67
CA PRO A 19 34.60 -15.14 37.78
C PRO A 19 33.75 -15.18 36.52
N ASN A 20 33.50 -16.40 36.04
CA ASN A 20 32.81 -16.78 34.80
C ASN A 20 31.50 -15.99 34.55
N ILE A 21 31.60 -14.80 33.93
CA ILE A 21 30.44 -14.08 33.38
C ILE A 21 30.09 -14.79 32.08
N VAL A 22 29.41 -15.93 32.21
CA VAL A 22 28.78 -16.58 31.07
C VAL A 22 27.71 -15.62 30.57
N ASP A 23 27.89 -15.12 29.34
CA ASP A 23 26.93 -14.21 28.71
C ASP A 23 25.51 -14.84 28.79
N PRO A 24 24.53 -14.18 29.45
CA PRO A 24 23.19 -14.74 29.63
C PRO A 24 22.50 -15.09 28.30
N THR A 25 22.87 -14.44 27.19
CA THR A 25 22.33 -14.73 25.86
C THR A 25 22.72 -16.13 25.35
N LEU A 26 23.82 -16.71 25.85
CA LEU A 26 24.27 -18.07 25.53
C LEU A 26 23.44 -19.15 26.25
N GLN A 27 22.80 -18.81 27.37
CA GLN A 27 22.02 -19.72 28.21
C GLN A 27 20.49 -19.60 28.03
N LEU A 28 20.03 -18.92 26.97
CA LEU A 28 18.60 -18.82 26.67
C LEU A 28 17.96 -20.21 26.45
N PRO A 29 16.80 -20.49 27.05
CA PRO A 29 16.07 -21.74 26.80
C PRO A 29 15.60 -21.86 25.35
N ASP A 30 15.58 -23.09 24.84
CA ASP A 30 15.17 -23.46 23.47
C ASP A 30 13.88 -22.77 23.00
N HIS A 31 12.84 -22.72 23.84
CA HIS A 31 11.57 -22.09 23.49
C HIS A 31 11.65 -20.56 23.32
N ILE A 32 12.57 -19.89 24.02
CA ILE A 32 12.85 -18.46 23.85
C ILE A 32 13.67 -18.24 22.57
N LEU A 33 14.64 -19.11 22.29
CA LEU A 33 15.42 -19.07 21.05
C LEU A 33 14.51 -19.28 19.82
N HIS A 34 13.64 -20.29 19.83
CA HIS A 34 12.65 -20.51 18.77
C HIS A 34 11.70 -19.32 18.59
N TYR A 35 11.27 -18.68 19.68
CA TYR A 35 10.46 -17.47 19.62
C TYR A 35 11.22 -16.30 18.98
N ILE A 36 12.48 -16.05 19.38
CA ILE A 36 13.35 -15.02 18.77
C ILE A 36 13.55 -15.32 17.27
N PHE A 37 13.90 -16.55 16.91
CA PHE A 37 14.14 -16.95 15.53
C PHE A 37 12.90 -16.84 14.63
N SER A 38 11.68 -16.89 15.20
CA SER A 38 10.44 -16.67 14.44
C SER A 38 10.28 -15.23 13.90
N TYR A 39 11.03 -14.26 14.45
CA TYR A 39 11.06 -12.87 13.99
C TYR A 39 12.22 -12.54 13.03
N LEU A 40 13.15 -13.47 12.80
CA LEU A 40 14.32 -13.25 11.95
C LEU A 40 14.05 -13.58 10.48
N SER A 41 14.65 -12.83 9.56
CA SER A 41 14.56 -13.14 8.14
C SER A 41 15.46 -14.34 7.80
N PHE A 42 15.21 -14.99 6.66
CA PHE A 42 16.07 -16.08 6.18
C PHE A 42 17.55 -15.66 6.03
N HIS A 43 17.82 -14.40 5.70
CA HIS A 43 19.18 -13.89 5.56
C HIS A 43 19.91 -13.77 6.91
N ASP A 44 19.19 -13.60 8.01
CA ASP A 44 19.76 -13.49 9.35
C ASP A 44 20.11 -14.87 9.94
N LEU A 45 19.35 -15.91 9.59
CA LEU A 45 19.47 -17.26 10.17
C LEU A 45 20.87 -17.90 10.01
N PRO A 46 21.60 -17.75 8.88
CA PRO A 46 23.00 -18.15 8.78
C PRO A 46 23.93 -17.44 9.78
N HIS A 47 23.65 -16.18 10.13
CA HIS A 47 24.47 -15.39 11.04
C HIS A 47 24.22 -15.78 12.51
N VAL A 48 22.96 -15.98 12.92
CA VAL A 48 22.67 -16.45 14.30
C VAL A 48 23.18 -17.85 14.60
N ARG A 49 23.38 -18.70 13.58
CA ARG A 49 24.07 -20.00 13.73
C ARG A 49 25.53 -19.90 14.19
N LEU A 50 26.17 -18.74 14.00
CA LEU A 50 27.55 -18.51 14.40
C LEU A 50 27.69 -18.02 15.85
N VAL A 51 26.59 -17.67 16.52
CA VAL A 51 26.60 -17.09 17.88
C VAL A 51 27.05 -18.12 18.93
N SER A 52 26.54 -19.34 18.88
CA SER A 52 26.94 -20.42 19.81
C SER A 52 26.46 -21.79 19.34
N LYS A 53 26.97 -22.87 19.96
CA LYS A 53 26.45 -24.24 19.75
C LYS A 53 24.95 -24.37 20.11
N ASN A 54 24.50 -23.69 21.17
CA ASN A 54 23.10 -23.71 21.59
C ASN A 54 22.19 -23.03 20.55
N TRP A 55 22.63 -21.86 20.06
CA TRP A 55 21.92 -21.15 18.99
C TRP A 55 21.96 -21.90 17.66
N TYR A 56 23.08 -22.52 17.30
CA TYR A 56 23.20 -23.38 16.12
C TYR A 56 22.19 -24.53 16.13
N LEU A 57 22.09 -25.26 17.25
CA LEU A 57 21.19 -26.40 17.40
C LEU A 57 19.70 -26.00 17.38
N ASN A 58 19.38 -24.86 17.99
CA ASN A 58 18.01 -24.31 18.01
C ASN A 58 17.66 -23.46 16.77
N THR A 59 18.61 -23.14 15.87
CA THR A 59 18.28 -22.30 14.70
C THR A 59 17.42 -23.10 13.74
N PRO A 60 16.15 -22.70 13.49
CA PRO A 60 15.23 -23.49 12.70
C PRO A 60 15.79 -23.71 11.30
N SER A 61 15.59 -24.92 10.81
CA SER A 61 16.07 -25.41 9.54
C SER A 61 15.15 -24.93 8.41
N HIS A 62 15.21 -23.63 8.15
CA HIS A 62 14.48 -22.98 7.06
C HIS A 62 15.17 -23.24 5.71
N PHE A 63 14.43 -23.84 4.79
CA PHE A 63 14.83 -23.98 3.39
C PHE A 63 13.87 -23.19 2.51
N ASN A 64 14.38 -22.11 1.92
CA ASN A 64 13.69 -21.35 0.89
C ASN A 64 14.34 -21.61 -0.47
N PHE A 65 13.56 -22.07 -1.44
CA PHE A 65 13.98 -22.13 -2.83
C PHE A 65 13.27 -21.06 -3.64
N HIS A 66 14.04 -20.21 -4.33
CA HIS A 66 13.51 -19.20 -5.23
C HIS A 66 13.95 -19.47 -6.67
N PHE A 67 13.00 -19.85 -7.53
CA PHE A 67 13.22 -20.16 -8.93
C PHE A 67 12.41 -19.23 -9.83
N ASN A 68 13.08 -18.51 -10.72
CA ASN A 68 12.42 -17.64 -11.69
C ASN A 68 12.92 -17.95 -13.10
N ALA A 69 12.08 -18.58 -13.92
CA ALA A 69 12.40 -18.97 -15.28
C ALA A 69 12.83 -17.79 -16.19
N SER A 70 12.46 -16.55 -15.86
CA SER A 70 12.90 -15.37 -16.63
C SER A 70 14.39 -15.04 -16.41
N LEU A 71 14.97 -15.36 -15.26
CA LEU A 71 16.42 -15.21 -15.01
C LEU A 71 17.25 -16.21 -15.81
N PHE A 72 16.65 -17.32 -16.22
CA PHE A 72 17.30 -18.32 -17.05
C PHE A 72 17.34 -17.92 -18.52
N ARG A 73 16.80 -16.75 -18.93
CA ARG A 73 16.71 -16.28 -20.32
C ARG A 73 18.00 -15.60 -20.78
N LYS A 74 18.74 -16.26 -21.67
CA LYS A 74 19.83 -15.72 -22.49
C LYS A 74 19.27 -14.77 -23.55
N GLU A 75 20.11 -13.88 -24.04
CA GLU A 75 19.74 -12.85 -25.03
C GLU A 75 19.35 -13.43 -26.40
N ASP A 76 19.70 -14.69 -26.68
CA ASP A 76 19.41 -15.37 -27.94
C ASP A 76 18.15 -16.28 -27.84
N PRO A 77 17.04 -16.00 -28.54
CA PRO A 77 15.77 -16.74 -28.38
C PRO A 77 15.79 -18.20 -28.85
N THR A 78 16.84 -18.60 -29.58
CA THR A 78 16.85 -19.79 -30.44
C THR A 78 17.44 -21.05 -29.80
N SER A 79 18.05 -20.96 -28.61
CA SER A 79 18.68 -22.09 -27.90
C SER A 79 18.09 -22.37 -26.50
N TYR A 80 16.78 -22.15 -26.32
CA TYR A 80 16.09 -22.39 -25.04
C TYR A 80 15.79 -23.86 -24.76
N SER A 81 16.71 -24.54 -24.06
CA SER A 81 16.40 -25.78 -23.34
C SER A 81 15.61 -25.45 -22.06
N HIS A 82 14.27 -25.58 -22.13
CA HIS A 82 13.41 -25.43 -20.94
C HIS A 82 13.65 -26.53 -19.89
N ASN A 83 14.33 -27.62 -20.28
CA ASN A 83 14.77 -28.68 -19.35
C ASN A 83 15.71 -28.10 -18.29
N ASP A 84 16.62 -27.18 -18.64
CA ASP A 84 17.68 -26.67 -17.75
C ASP A 84 17.11 -26.03 -16.47
N PHE A 85 15.97 -25.34 -16.58
CA PHE A 85 15.27 -24.76 -15.42
C PHE A 85 14.67 -25.85 -14.52
N CYS A 86 13.99 -26.82 -15.11
CA CYS A 86 13.32 -27.89 -14.36
C CYS A 86 14.32 -28.87 -13.75
N ASP A 87 15.44 -29.13 -14.44
CA ASP A 87 16.56 -29.90 -13.94
C ASP A 87 17.34 -29.12 -12.86
N SER A 88 17.42 -27.79 -12.92
CA SER A 88 17.92 -26.97 -11.82
C SER A 88 17.05 -27.08 -10.56
N ILE A 89 15.71 -26.99 -10.69
CA ILE A 89 14.78 -27.21 -9.57
C ILE A 89 14.95 -28.61 -8.98
N ARG A 90 14.89 -29.64 -9.86
CA ARG A 90 14.99 -31.06 -9.50
C ARG A 90 16.32 -31.37 -8.80
N SER A 91 17.43 -30.86 -9.34
CA SER A 91 18.77 -31.06 -8.77
C SER A 91 18.92 -30.36 -7.42
N SER A 92 18.44 -29.11 -7.29
CA SER A 92 18.50 -28.35 -6.05
C SER A 92 17.71 -29.01 -4.92
N ILE A 93 16.49 -29.48 -5.22
CA ILE A 93 15.65 -30.21 -4.26
C ILE A 93 16.29 -31.57 -3.91
N ASN A 94 16.76 -32.34 -4.90
CA ASN A 94 17.37 -33.66 -4.66
C ASN A 94 18.68 -33.57 -3.87
N ALA A 95 19.57 -32.62 -4.19
CA ALA A 95 20.80 -32.39 -3.44
C ALA A 95 20.53 -31.96 -1.98
N SER A 96 19.39 -31.30 -1.75
CA SER A 96 18.95 -30.86 -0.42
C SER A 96 18.07 -31.87 0.32
N LYS A 97 17.68 -32.99 -0.31
CA LYS A 97 16.59 -33.88 0.16
C LYS A 97 16.74 -34.34 1.61
N ASN A 98 17.93 -34.78 2.01
CA ASN A 98 18.19 -35.23 3.38
C ASN A 98 18.07 -34.11 4.41
N LYS A 99 18.34 -32.85 4.02
CA LYS A 99 18.16 -31.67 4.87
C LYS A 99 16.70 -31.20 4.89
N LEU A 100 15.97 -31.37 3.78
CA LEU A 100 14.55 -31.00 3.67
C LEU A 100 13.62 -31.87 4.52
N ILE A 101 13.90 -33.17 4.64
CA ILE A 101 13.06 -34.08 5.43
C ILE A 101 12.96 -33.62 6.90
N ASN A 102 14.07 -33.11 7.45
CA ASN A 102 14.16 -32.62 8.83
C ASN A 102 13.90 -31.10 8.94
N ALA A 103 13.50 -30.44 7.85
CA ALA A 103 13.34 -28.98 7.82
C ALA A 103 12.11 -28.49 8.61
N ASP A 104 12.32 -27.58 9.55
CA ASP A 104 11.26 -26.92 10.34
C ASP A 104 10.36 -26.04 9.47
N LYS A 105 10.92 -25.42 8.43
CA LYS A 105 10.17 -24.65 7.44
C LYS A 105 10.69 -24.92 6.03
N ARG A 106 9.77 -25.12 5.09
CA ARG A 106 10.05 -25.39 3.67
C ARG A 106 9.23 -24.46 2.82
N VAL A 107 9.90 -23.60 2.06
CA VAL A 107 9.30 -22.56 1.23
C VAL A 107 9.73 -22.79 -0.23
N LEU A 108 8.78 -22.71 -1.15
CA LEU A 108 9.04 -22.69 -2.59
C LEU A 108 8.43 -21.45 -3.23
N HIS A 109 9.26 -20.60 -3.83
CA HIS A 109 8.84 -19.62 -4.82
C HIS A 109 9.24 -20.13 -6.20
N ALA A 110 8.28 -20.27 -7.11
CA ALA A 110 8.54 -20.76 -8.45
C ALA A 110 7.69 -20.00 -9.49
N GLN A 111 8.38 -19.25 -10.37
CA GLN A 111 7.79 -18.55 -11.51
C GLN A 111 8.18 -19.26 -12.81
N PHE A 112 7.16 -19.68 -13.57
CA PHE A 112 7.26 -20.38 -14.84
C PHE A 112 6.88 -19.47 -16.00
N ILE A 113 7.54 -19.65 -17.14
CA ILE A 113 7.12 -19.01 -18.40
C ILE A 113 5.98 -19.81 -19.03
N ASN A 114 6.23 -21.11 -19.27
CA ASN A 114 5.31 -22.08 -19.86
C ASN A 114 5.00 -23.20 -18.85
N GLY A 115 3.80 -23.79 -18.90
CA GLY A 115 3.34 -24.84 -18.00
C GLY A 115 3.68 -26.30 -18.37
N GLU A 116 4.37 -26.56 -19.48
CA GLU A 116 4.73 -27.91 -19.98
C GLU A 116 5.27 -28.88 -18.91
N TYR A 117 6.10 -28.38 -17.99
CA TYR A 117 6.80 -29.19 -16.98
C TYR A 117 6.16 -29.15 -15.57
N ILE A 118 5.03 -28.46 -15.40
CA ILE A 118 4.35 -28.29 -14.11
C ILE A 118 4.12 -29.64 -13.41
N ARG A 119 3.69 -30.67 -14.15
CA ARG A 119 3.42 -32.02 -13.60
C ARG A 119 4.61 -32.62 -12.84
N ASP A 120 5.84 -32.40 -13.30
CA ASP A 120 7.01 -32.96 -12.63
C ASP A 120 7.40 -32.16 -11.38
N ILE A 121 7.20 -30.83 -11.41
CA ILE A 121 7.38 -29.99 -10.21
C ILE A 121 6.29 -30.28 -9.18
N MET A 122 5.05 -30.57 -9.58
CA MET A 122 3.98 -30.99 -8.67
C MET A 122 4.32 -32.29 -7.94
N LYS A 123 4.87 -33.29 -8.63
CA LYS A 123 5.37 -34.52 -7.96
C LYS A 123 6.49 -34.23 -6.96
N LEU A 124 7.38 -33.25 -7.25
CA LEU A 124 8.41 -32.83 -6.30
C LEU A 124 7.82 -32.10 -5.08
N LEU A 125 6.77 -31.29 -5.27
CA LEU A 125 6.02 -30.66 -4.19
C LEU A 125 5.35 -31.70 -3.27
N GLU A 126 4.64 -32.67 -3.85
CA GLU A 126 3.99 -33.78 -3.14
C GLU A 126 4.99 -34.58 -2.28
N GLN A 127 6.17 -34.88 -2.83
CA GLN A 127 7.20 -35.67 -2.14
C GLN A 127 7.88 -34.96 -0.95
N ASN A 128 7.93 -33.63 -0.94
CA ASN A 128 8.74 -32.87 0.01
C ASN A 128 7.94 -32.06 1.04
N ASN A 129 6.59 -32.13 1.02
CA ASN A 129 5.69 -31.49 2.01
C ASN A 129 6.09 -30.04 2.34
N PHE A 130 5.92 -29.13 1.38
CA PHE A 130 6.22 -27.72 1.59
C PHE A 130 5.20 -27.07 2.55
N HIS A 131 5.68 -26.12 3.35
CA HIS A 131 4.89 -25.31 4.27
C HIS A 131 4.31 -24.08 3.59
N GLU A 132 5.07 -23.47 2.67
CA GLU A 132 4.65 -22.29 1.93
C GLU A 132 4.99 -22.47 0.46
N VAL A 133 4.03 -22.21 -0.42
CA VAL A 133 4.19 -22.36 -1.87
C VAL A 133 3.65 -21.12 -2.57
N TYR A 134 4.53 -20.46 -3.33
CA TYR A 134 4.25 -19.31 -4.16
C TYR A 134 4.50 -19.69 -5.62
N PHE A 135 3.42 -19.83 -6.39
CA PHE A 135 3.45 -20.40 -7.74
C PHE A 135 2.88 -19.41 -8.76
N SER A 136 3.64 -19.07 -9.79
CA SER A 136 3.23 -18.15 -10.85
C SER A 136 3.52 -18.74 -12.22
N ILE A 137 2.57 -18.64 -13.14
CA ILE A 137 2.67 -19.19 -14.52
C ILE A 137 2.42 -18.03 -15.49
N ASN A 138 3.31 -17.74 -16.43
CA ASN A 138 3.09 -16.61 -17.35
C ASN A 138 2.20 -16.96 -18.57
N GLU A 139 1.75 -18.21 -18.68
CA GLU A 139 0.76 -18.68 -19.66
C GLU A 139 -0.59 -18.98 -19.01
N TYR A 140 -1.65 -18.40 -19.58
CA TYR A 140 -3.03 -18.62 -19.16
C TYR A 140 -3.49 -20.06 -19.47
N ASN A 141 -4.40 -20.59 -18.63
CA ASN A 141 -5.11 -21.87 -18.78
C ASN A 141 -4.40 -23.17 -18.36
N TYR A 142 -3.24 -23.12 -17.68
CA TYR A 142 -2.67 -24.36 -17.10
C TYR A 142 -3.43 -24.81 -15.86
N CYS A 143 -4.03 -26.00 -15.94
CA CYS A 143 -4.57 -26.70 -14.78
C CYS A 143 -3.41 -27.23 -13.94
N LEU A 144 -3.34 -26.80 -12.68
CA LEU A 144 -2.46 -27.42 -11.69
C LEU A 144 -3.02 -28.81 -11.32
N PRO A 145 -2.19 -29.86 -11.25
CA PRO A 145 -2.56 -31.10 -10.57
C PRO A 145 -2.07 -31.07 -9.11
N CYS A 146 -2.99 -31.30 -8.16
CA CYS A 146 -2.75 -31.88 -6.83
C CYS A 146 -1.71 -31.25 -5.86
N ILE A 147 -1.44 -29.94 -5.90
CA ILE A 147 -0.73 -29.20 -4.81
C ILE A 147 -1.27 -29.46 -3.38
N PHE A 148 -2.49 -29.97 -3.28
CA PHE A 148 -3.31 -30.08 -2.08
C PHE A 148 -3.10 -31.35 -1.24
N GLN A 149 -2.02 -32.10 -1.48
CA GLN A 149 -1.67 -33.30 -0.70
C GLN A 149 -0.59 -33.08 0.38
N SER A 150 0.04 -31.91 0.42
CA SER A 150 1.04 -31.58 1.47
C SER A 150 0.38 -31.52 2.85
N LYS A 151 0.95 -32.24 3.82
CA LYS A 151 0.39 -32.37 5.18
C LYS A 151 0.62 -31.16 6.10
N CYS A 152 1.50 -30.24 5.70
CA CYS A 152 1.92 -29.10 6.50
C CYS A 152 1.85 -27.78 5.74
N LEU A 153 1.10 -27.72 4.63
CA LEU A 153 0.91 -26.51 3.83
C LEU A 153 0.08 -25.49 4.62
N ASN A 154 0.70 -24.36 4.95
CA ASN A 154 0.14 -23.27 5.73
C ASN A 154 -0.20 -22.05 4.86
N VAL A 155 0.63 -21.76 3.86
CA VAL A 155 0.47 -20.63 2.92
C VAL A 155 0.48 -21.13 1.49
N LEU A 156 -0.50 -20.72 0.70
CA LEU A 156 -0.57 -21.02 -0.74
C LEU A 156 -0.91 -19.77 -1.55
N HIS A 157 0.01 -19.37 -2.43
CA HIS A 157 -0.18 -18.26 -3.37
C HIS A 157 -0.12 -18.79 -4.79
N LEU A 158 -1.17 -18.57 -5.56
CA LEU A 158 -1.28 -19.00 -6.96
C LEU A 158 -1.57 -17.79 -7.86
N THR A 159 -0.74 -17.60 -8.88
CA THR A 159 -0.89 -16.53 -9.88
C THR A 159 -1.05 -17.12 -11.28
N ASN A 160 -2.04 -16.61 -12.04
CA ASN A 160 -2.33 -16.95 -13.45
C ASN A 160 -2.65 -18.44 -13.74
N CYS A 161 -3.09 -19.22 -12.74
CA CYS A 161 -3.42 -20.63 -12.93
C CYS A 161 -4.91 -20.88 -13.22
N TYR A 162 -5.24 -22.05 -13.79
CA TYR A 162 -6.60 -22.57 -13.85
C TYR A 162 -6.83 -23.58 -12.71
N LEU A 163 -7.92 -23.43 -11.96
CA LEU A 163 -8.36 -24.38 -10.95
C LEU A 163 -9.48 -25.27 -11.52
N SER A 164 -9.29 -26.59 -11.51
CA SER A 164 -10.36 -27.53 -11.92
C SER A 164 -11.09 -28.13 -10.72
N LYS A 165 -12.38 -28.46 -10.90
CA LYS A 165 -13.24 -29.13 -9.90
C LYS A 165 -12.68 -30.49 -9.43
N HIS A 166 -11.74 -31.06 -10.19
CA HIS A 166 -11.08 -32.34 -9.92
C HIS A 166 -9.72 -32.21 -9.20
N MET A 167 -9.19 -30.99 -9.00
CA MET A 167 -7.92 -30.79 -8.27
C MET A 167 -7.94 -31.26 -6.82
N LEU A 168 -9.13 -31.32 -6.22
CA LEU A 168 -9.35 -31.73 -4.84
C LEU A 168 -10.16 -33.02 -4.86
N CYS A 169 -9.51 -34.12 -4.48
CA CYS A 169 -10.18 -35.39 -4.23
C CYS A 169 -11.29 -35.18 -3.17
N ASP A 170 -12.42 -35.83 -3.37
CA ASP A 170 -13.52 -35.76 -2.41
C ASP A 170 -13.09 -36.45 -1.10
N GLY A 171 -13.52 -35.90 0.04
CA GLY A 171 -13.03 -36.31 1.37
C GLY A 171 -11.71 -35.68 1.86
N VAL A 172 -10.78 -35.27 1.00
CA VAL A 172 -9.50 -34.66 1.45
C VAL A 172 -9.70 -33.23 1.98
N THR A 173 -9.20 -32.93 3.18
CA THR A 173 -9.16 -31.58 3.78
C THR A 173 -7.73 -31.20 4.14
N ILE A 174 -7.43 -29.89 4.17
CA ILE A 174 -6.13 -29.36 4.58
C ILE A 174 -6.33 -28.43 5.79
N PRO A 175 -6.35 -28.99 7.01
CA PRO A 175 -6.55 -28.19 8.22
C PRO A 175 -5.33 -27.33 8.59
N SER A 176 -4.17 -27.53 7.94
CA SER A 176 -2.98 -26.70 8.14
C SER A 176 -3.04 -25.35 7.42
N LEU A 177 -3.82 -25.24 6.33
CA LEU A 177 -3.83 -24.04 5.48
C LEU A 177 -4.50 -22.87 6.21
N GLN A 178 -3.74 -21.79 6.40
CA GLN A 178 -4.16 -20.56 7.05
C GLN A 178 -4.25 -19.39 6.08
N GLU A 179 -3.47 -19.38 5.01
CA GLU A 179 -3.44 -18.29 4.03
C GLU A 179 -3.57 -18.82 2.60
N LEU A 180 -4.54 -18.27 1.85
CA LEU A 180 -4.76 -18.56 0.44
C LEU A 180 -4.83 -17.25 -0.36
N LYS A 181 -3.93 -17.08 -1.31
CA LYS A 181 -3.99 -16.01 -2.32
C LYS A 181 -4.18 -16.61 -3.71
N LEU A 182 -5.22 -16.16 -4.40
CA LEU A 182 -5.49 -16.46 -5.80
C LEU A 182 -5.40 -15.15 -6.58
N GLU A 183 -4.49 -15.07 -7.56
CA GLU A 183 -4.26 -13.89 -8.40
C GLU A 183 -4.40 -14.23 -9.89
N CYS A 184 -5.22 -13.50 -10.64
CA CYS A 184 -5.51 -13.79 -12.06
C CYS A 184 -5.97 -15.24 -12.33
N VAL A 185 -6.63 -15.86 -11.35
CA VAL A 185 -7.12 -17.25 -11.41
C VAL A 185 -8.52 -17.30 -12.01
N THR A 186 -8.78 -18.26 -12.90
CA THR A 186 -10.14 -18.51 -13.41
C THR A 186 -10.97 -19.26 -12.37
N LEU A 187 -12.09 -18.69 -11.95
CA LEU A 187 -12.99 -19.23 -10.92
C LEU A 187 -14.42 -19.41 -11.43
N SER A 188 -15.13 -20.31 -10.78
CA SER A 188 -16.60 -20.35 -10.73
C SER A 188 -17.04 -20.48 -9.27
N GLU A 189 -18.30 -20.17 -8.98
CA GLU A 189 -18.90 -20.32 -7.65
C GLU A 189 -18.70 -21.75 -7.09
N GLU A 190 -19.02 -22.78 -7.89
CA GLU A 190 -18.84 -24.18 -7.50
C GLU A 190 -17.38 -24.52 -7.14
N ILE A 191 -16.42 -24.00 -7.91
CA ILE A 191 -14.99 -24.24 -7.68
C ILE A 191 -14.57 -23.54 -6.39
N LEU A 192 -14.91 -22.27 -6.22
CA LEU A 192 -14.53 -21.49 -5.03
C LEU A 192 -15.12 -22.10 -3.76
N SER A 193 -16.43 -22.43 -3.77
CA SER A 193 -17.12 -23.09 -2.65
C SER A 193 -16.50 -24.46 -2.33
N LYS A 194 -16.26 -25.31 -3.34
CA LYS A 194 -15.61 -26.62 -3.13
C LYS A 194 -14.21 -26.47 -2.53
N PHE A 195 -13.41 -25.50 -2.99
CA PHE A 195 -12.07 -25.25 -2.46
C PHE A 195 -12.12 -24.80 -1.00
N ILE A 196 -12.91 -23.77 -0.69
CA ILE A 196 -13.05 -23.25 0.68
C ILE A 196 -13.48 -24.32 1.66
N SER A 197 -14.40 -25.21 1.26
CA SER A 197 -14.86 -26.32 2.11
C SER A 197 -13.74 -27.28 2.55
N LYS A 198 -12.56 -27.25 1.90
CA LYS A 198 -11.39 -28.06 2.27
C LYS A 198 -10.44 -27.37 3.24
N PHE A 199 -10.61 -26.08 3.53
CA PHE A 199 -9.66 -25.26 4.31
C PHE A 199 -10.31 -24.73 5.60
N PRO A 200 -10.66 -25.59 6.58
CA PRO A 200 -11.47 -25.21 7.74
C PRO A 200 -10.82 -24.19 8.68
N ASN A 201 -9.49 -24.05 8.63
CA ASN A 201 -8.71 -23.16 9.50
C ASN A 201 -8.14 -21.94 8.77
N ILE A 202 -8.64 -21.63 7.56
CA ILE A 202 -8.22 -20.44 6.81
C ILE A 202 -8.49 -19.16 7.61
N ARG A 203 -7.45 -18.33 7.74
CA ARG A 203 -7.45 -17.03 8.42
C ARG A 203 -7.39 -15.86 7.45
N GLU A 204 -6.69 -16.02 6.34
CA GLU A 204 -6.52 -14.99 5.32
C GLU A 204 -6.84 -15.53 3.93
N LEU A 205 -7.80 -14.88 3.26
CA LEU A 205 -8.21 -15.19 1.89
C LEU A 205 -8.07 -13.95 1.02
N SER A 206 -7.31 -14.08 -0.08
CA SER A 206 -7.10 -13.02 -1.07
C SER A 206 -7.53 -13.49 -2.46
N LEU A 207 -8.48 -12.78 -3.07
CA LEU A 207 -8.95 -12.97 -4.44
C LEU A 207 -8.62 -11.72 -5.25
N VAL A 208 -7.61 -11.79 -6.11
CA VAL A 208 -7.05 -10.64 -6.84
C VAL A 208 -7.16 -10.89 -8.34
N THR A 209 -7.78 -9.96 -9.06
CA THR A 209 -7.95 -9.97 -10.53
C THR A 209 -8.43 -11.32 -11.12
N CYS A 210 -9.15 -12.11 -10.32
CA CYS A 210 -9.68 -13.41 -10.73
C CYS A 210 -10.67 -13.23 -11.88
N THR A 211 -10.57 -14.08 -12.90
CA THR A 211 -11.53 -14.11 -14.00
C THR A 211 -12.66 -15.07 -13.67
N TRP A 212 -13.87 -14.75 -14.06
CA TRP A 212 -15.05 -15.53 -13.68
C TRP A 212 -15.70 -16.14 -14.90
N ALA A 213 -15.84 -17.46 -14.88
CA ALA A 213 -16.50 -18.19 -15.95
C ALA A 213 -17.94 -17.67 -16.11
N TRP A 214 -18.36 -17.40 -17.35
CA TRP A 214 -19.71 -16.97 -17.73
C TRP A 214 -20.11 -15.52 -17.35
N GLY A 215 -19.19 -14.69 -16.87
CA GLY A 215 -19.37 -13.23 -16.81
C GLY A 215 -20.27 -12.69 -15.69
N ILE A 216 -20.85 -13.56 -14.86
CA ILE A 216 -21.50 -13.20 -13.60
C ILE A 216 -20.61 -13.73 -12.48
N SER A 217 -20.22 -12.88 -11.53
CA SER A 217 -19.43 -13.33 -10.39
C SER A 217 -20.14 -13.17 -9.06
N LEU A 218 -20.49 -14.34 -8.52
CA LEU A 218 -21.15 -14.58 -7.25
C LEU A 218 -20.12 -15.18 -6.29
N ILE A 219 -19.79 -14.41 -5.25
CA ILE A 219 -18.85 -14.79 -4.20
C ILE A 219 -19.66 -15.22 -2.98
N ILE A 220 -19.83 -16.54 -2.78
CA ILE A 220 -20.47 -17.10 -1.58
C ILE A 220 -19.40 -17.74 -0.70
N LEU A 221 -19.16 -17.13 0.46
CA LEU A 221 -18.13 -17.53 1.43
C LEU A 221 -18.81 -17.89 2.76
N THR A 222 -19.25 -19.14 2.89
CA THR A 222 -19.96 -19.63 4.09
C THR A 222 -19.11 -20.57 4.93
N ASN A 223 -19.49 -20.74 6.21
CA ASN A 223 -18.83 -21.61 7.19
C ASN A 223 -17.35 -21.27 7.48
N LEU A 224 -16.95 -20.01 7.27
CA LEU A 224 -15.58 -19.53 7.48
C LEU A 224 -15.34 -19.07 8.93
N ALA A 225 -15.42 -20.02 9.86
CA ALA A 225 -15.33 -19.77 11.31
C ALA A 225 -13.98 -19.20 11.78
N CYS A 226 -12.89 -19.45 11.05
CA CYS A 226 -11.53 -19.01 11.40
C CYS A 226 -11.04 -17.80 10.61
N LEU A 227 -11.81 -17.29 9.64
CA LEU A 227 -11.37 -16.23 8.74
C LEU A 227 -11.30 -14.89 9.48
N GLU A 228 -10.13 -14.27 9.47
CA GLU A 228 -9.81 -12.99 10.12
C GLU A 228 -9.63 -11.87 9.10
N LYS A 229 -9.21 -12.18 7.87
CA LYS A 229 -8.98 -11.23 6.79
C LYS A 229 -9.52 -11.72 5.44
N LEU A 230 -10.16 -10.83 4.70
CA LEU A 230 -10.65 -11.08 3.34
C LEU A 230 -10.32 -9.90 2.43
N TYR A 231 -9.59 -10.18 1.35
CA TYR A 231 -9.26 -9.20 0.31
C TYR A 231 -9.87 -9.65 -1.02
N VAL A 232 -10.68 -8.79 -1.63
CA VAL A 232 -11.31 -9.02 -2.93
C VAL A 232 -10.99 -7.80 -3.81
N ASN A 233 -10.18 -8.00 -4.84
CA ASN A 233 -9.78 -6.97 -5.80
C ASN A 233 -10.16 -7.44 -7.21
N ASP A 234 -11.27 -6.92 -7.75
CA ASP A 234 -11.85 -7.31 -9.02
C ASP A 234 -11.21 -6.55 -10.20
N SER A 235 -11.11 -7.23 -11.35
CA SER A 235 -10.47 -6.69 -12.56
C SER A 235 -11.38 -5.76 -13.36
N ASP A 236 -10.84 -5.07 -14.37
CA ASP A 236 -11.66 -4.26 -15.30
C ASP A 236 -12.49 -5.13 -16.28
N SER A 237 -12.16 -6.42 -16.43
CA SER A 237 -12.77 -7.36 -17.39
C SER A 237 -13.78 -8.32 -16.77
N SER A 238 -13.91 -8.32 -15.44
CA SER A 238 -14.93 -9.03 -14.67
C SER A 238 -15.76 -8.03 -13.87
N SER A 239 -16.90 -8.49 -13.35
CA SER A 239 -17.69 -7.68 -12.43
C SER A 239 -18.36 -8.54 -11.38
N VAL A 240 -17.96 -8.33 -10.12
CA VAL A 240 -18.57 -8.96 -8.94
C VAL A 240 -19.94 -8.35 -8.71
N THR A 241 -20.98 -9.14 -8.96
CA THR A 241 -22.39 -8.72 -8.88
C THR A 241 -23.00 -9.04 -7.52
N ASN A 242 -22.55 -10.10 -6.85
CA ASN A 242 -23.08 -10.54 -5.56
C ASN A 242 -21.96 -11.07 -4.67
N ILE A 243 -21.93 -10.64 -3.42
CA ILE A 243 -20.99 -11.07 -2.39
C ILE A 243 -21.80 -11.43 -1.14
N GLN A 244 -21.62 -12.65 -0.64
CA GLN A 244 -22.15 -13.07 0.65
C GLN A 244 -21.02 -13.68 1.49
N VAL A 245 -20.80 -13.14 2.69
CA VAL A 245 -19.74 -13.61 3.60
C VAL A 245 -20.30 -13.88 5.00
N ILE A 246 -20.21 -15.15 5.40
CA ILE A 246 -20.56 -15.62 6.74
C ILE A 246 -19.27 -16.05 7.45
N ALA A 247 -18.55 -15.05 7.96
CA ALA A 247 -17.29 -15.19 8.69
C ALA A 247 -17.35 -14.40 10.02
N PRO A 248 -17.84 -14.99 11.12
CA PRO A 248 -18.09 -14.25 12.37
C PRO A 248 -16.86 -13.60 13.01
N ARG A 249 -15.65 -14.12 12.72
CA ARG A 249 -14.37 -13.63 13.25
C ARG A 249 -13.64 -12.67 12.30
N LEU A 250 -14.27 -12.29 11.18
CA LEU A 250 -13.65 -11.41 10.18
C LEU A 250 -13.37 -10.03 10.78
N GLN A 251 -12.10 -9.62 10.78
CA GLN A 251 -11.63 -8.35 11.33
C GLN A 251 -11.29 -7.35 10.22
N VAL A 252 -10.77 -7.82 9.09
CA VAL A 252 -10.38 -6.98 7.94
C VAL A 252 -11.15 -7.42 6.70
N PHE A 253 -11.87 -6.49 6.07
CA PHE A 253 -12.49 -6.73 4.77
C PHE A 253 -12.18 -5.60 3.79
N HIS A 254 -11.56 -5.96 2.67
CA HIS A 254 -11.24 -5.04 1.58
C HIS A 254 -11.96 -5.49 0.32
N PHE A 255 -12.83 -4.64 -0.23
CA PHE A 255 -13.44 -4.80 -1.54
C PHE A 255 -13.03 -3.66 -2.46
N ILE A 256 -12.28 -4.00 -3.51
CA ILE A 256 -11.87 -3.08 -4.57
C ILE A 256 -12.45 -3.63 -5.87
N SER A 257 -13.28 -2.87 -6.57
CA SER A 257 -13.78 -3.24 -7.91
C SER A 257 -13.56 -2.08 -8.87
N ARG A 258 -12.85 -2.39 -9.96
CA ARG A 258 -12.51 -1.45 -11.04
C ARG A 258 -13.48 -1.55 -12.21
N GLY A 259 -14.32 -2.59 -12.24
CA GLY A 259 -15.37 -2.80 -13.22
C GLY A 259 -16.29 -1.58 -13.38
N ARG A 260 -16.67 -1.28 -14.62
CA ARG A 260 -17.52 -0.12 -14.94
C ARG A 260 -18.99 -0.44 -14.71
N ASN A 261 -19.65 0.37 -13.88
CA ASN A 261 -21.11 0.50 -13.75
C ASN A 261 -21.90 -0.73 -13.25
N THR A 262 -21.27 -1.71 -12.61
CA THR A 262 -22.01 -2.86 -12.05
C THR A 262 -22.48 -2.64 -10.62
N ASP A 263 -23.78 -2.81 -10.42
CA ASP A 263 -24.44 -2.77 -9.12
C ASP A 263 -24.08 -4.03 -8.33
N ALA A 264 -23.04 -3.95 -7.50
CA ALA A 264 -22.68 -5.02 -6.58
C ALA A 264 -23.71 -5.10 -5.44
N ASN A 265 -24.17 -6.31 -5.12
CA ASN A 265 -24.93 -6.63 -3.93
C ASN A 265 -23.98 -7.28 -2.90
N MET A 266 -24.10 -6.93 -1.63
CA MET A 266 -23.15 -7.30 -0.59
C MET A 266 -23.86 -7.58 0.74
N ASP A 267 -23.89 -8.84 1.13
CA ASP A 267 -24.29 -9.32 2.45
C ASP A 267 -23.05 -9.76 3.24
N ILE A 268 -22.64 -8.90 4.17
CA ILE A 268 -21.54 -9.16 5.11
C ILE A 268 -22.00 -8.97 6.56
N HIS A 269 -23.31 -8.96 6.80
CA HIS A 269 -23.92 -8.59 8.09
C HIS A 269 -23.54 -9.53 9.24
N ALA A 270 -23.16 -10.77 8.93
CA ALA A 270 -22.64 -11.74 9.90
C ALA A 270 -21.24 -11.39 10.45
N CYS A 271 -20.49 -10.50 9.79
CA CYS A 271 -19.09 -10.18 10.11
C CYS A 271 -18.97 -9.13 11.24
N LYS A 272 -19.62 -9.37 12.38
CA LYS A 272 -19.77 -8.37 13.47
C LYS A 272 -18.46 -7.98 14.18
N MET A 273 -17.38 -8.76 14.06
CA MET A 273 -16.07 -8.43 14.64
C MET A 273 -15.16 -7.56 13.75
N MET A 274 -15.71 -7.00 12.67
CA MET A 274 -14.96 -6.17 11.72
C MET A 274 -14.38 -4.91 12.38
N ARG A 275 -13.06 -4.74 12.24
CA ARG A 275 -12.27 -3.59 12.71
C ARG A 275 -11.81 -2.69 11.56
N GLU A 276 -11.59 -3.25 10.38
CA GLU A 276 -11.15 -2.52 9.20
C GLU A 276 -12.02 -2.87 7.98
N PHE A 277 -12.60 -1.84 7.38
CA PHE A 277 -13.40 -1.95 6.15
C PHE A 277 -12.85 -1.00 5.09
N HIS A 278 -12.52 -1.53 3.92
CA HIS A 278 -12.09 -0.77 2.76
C HIS A 278 -13.00 -1.07 1.57
N LEU A 279 -13.66 -0.04 1.05
CA LEU A 279 -14.57 -0.11 -0.08
C LEU A 279 -14.12 0.84 -1.18
N ASN A 280 -13.82 0.32 -2.37
CA ASN A 280 -13.45 1.11 -3.54
C ASN A 280 -14.14 0.52 -4.77
N CYS A 281 -15.37 0.95 -5.04
CA CYS A 281 -16.21 0.44 -6.12
C CYS A 281 -17.13 1.56 -6.64
N SER A 282 -17.46 1.52 -7.93
CA SER A 282 -18.12 2.64 -8.64
C SER A 282 -19.43 3.13 -8.01
N LYS A 283 -20.21 2.24 -7.39
CA LYS A 283 -21.43 2.51 -6.63
C LYS A 283 -21.40 1.82 -5.27
N PHE A 284 -22.11 2.36 -4.29
CA PHE A 284 -22.22 1.78 -2.95
C PHE A 284 -23.00 0.46 -3.05
N PRO A 285 -22.50 -0.66 -2.48
CA PRO A 285 -23.15 -1.95 -2.66
C PRO A 285 -24.57 -1.97 -2.13
N ASN A 286 -25.48 -2.54 -2.93
CA ASN A 286 -26.80 -2.95 -2.47
C ASN A 286 -26.64 -3.95 -1.31
N GLY A 287 -27.60 -3.99 -0.38
CA GLY A 287 -27.54 -4.86 0.81
C GLY A 287 -26.81 -4.26 2.02
N LEU A 288 -25.98 -3.23 1.84
CA LEU A 288 -25.48 -2.39 2.91
C LEU A 288 -26.39 -1.18 3.13
N ASP A 289 -26.69 -0.83 4.39
CA ASP A 289 -27.45 0.38 4.71
C ASP A 289 -26.51 1.58 4.90
N PRO A 290 -26.50 2.59 4.00
CA PRO A 290 -25.67 3.78 4.17
C PRO A 290 -26.07 4.64 5.38
N GLU A 291 -27.31 4.55 5.88
CA GLU A 291 -27.78 5.33 7.03
C GLU A 291 -27.42 4.69 8.38
N ASN A 292 -27.19 3.37 8.42
CA ASN A 292 -26.89 2.61 9.64
C ASN A 292 -25.60 1.79 9.58
N PHE A 293 -24.76 1.98 8.55
CA PHE A 293 -23.53 1.20 8.30
C PHE A 293 -22.66 0.93 9.54
N CYS A 294 -22.41 1.94 10.38
CA CYS A 294 -21.61 1.76 11.60
C CYS A 294 -22.31 0.96 12.71
N SER A 295 -23.64 0.91 12.72
CA SER A 295 -24.43 0.06 13.62
C SER A 295 -24.25 -1.42 13.30
N ASP A 296 -24.05 -1.75 12.02
CA ASP A 296 -23.80 -3.13 11.59
C ASP A 296 -22.42 -3.65 11.98
N PHE A 297 -21.43 -2.76 12.17
CA PHE A 297 -20.05 -3.09 12.51
C PHE A 297 -19.59 -2.33 13.77
N PRO A 298 -20.07 -2.71 14.98
CA PRO A 298 -19.85 -1.95 16.20
C PRO A 298 -18.38 -1.86 16.63
N HIS A 299 -17.51 -2.74 16.12
CA HIS A 299 -16.07 -2.76 16.40
C HIS A 299 -15.21 -2.06 15.33
N LEU A 300 -15.81 -1.36 14.37
CA LEU A 300 -15.10 -0.75 13.24
C LEU A 300 -14.19 0.41 13.68
N GLU A 301 -12.89 0.15 13.74
CA GLU A 301 -11.84 1.11 14.12
C GLU A 301 -11.31 1.93 12.92
N THR A 302 -11.31 1.34 11.72
CA THR A 302 -10.75 1.95 10.50
C THR A 302 -11.72 1.79 9.31
N LEU A 303 -12.09 2.92 8.70
CA LEU A 303 -12.98 2.98 7.54
C LEU A 303 -12.26 3.66 6.36
N LEU A 304 -12.14 2.98 5.22
CA LEU A 304 -11.60 3.52 3.98
C LEU A 304 -12.69 3.47 2.89
N LEU A 305 -13.14 4.64 2.43
CA LEU A 305 -14.12 4.76 1.35
C LEU A 305 -13.46 5.42 0.13
N GLY A 306 -13.45 4.71 -0.99
CA GLY A 306 -12.94 5.14 -2.29
C GLY A 306 -13.98 5.85 -3.17
N PRO A 307 -13.68 6.04 -4.47
CA PRO A 307 -14.59 6.65 -5.43
C PRO A 307 -15.86 5.82 -5.62
N CYS A 308 -16.89 6.22 -4.90
CA CYS A 308 -18.14 5.49 -4.78
C CYS A 308 -19.31 6.47 -4.98
N GLN A 309 -20.31 6.09 -5.78
CA GLN A 309 -21.58 6.81 -5.90
C GLN A 309 -22.60 6.24 -4.91
N THR A 310 -23.34 7.11 -4.22
CA THR A 310 -24.45 6.74 -3.34
C THR A 310 -25.65 7.62 -3.65
N GLU A 311 -26.85 7.06 -3.61
CA GLU A 311 -28.11 7.82 -3.73
C GLU A 311 -28.50 8.47 -2.38
N LYS A 312 -28.03 7.89 -1.27
CA LYS A 312 -28.34 8.32 0.09
C LYS A 312 -27.09 8.81 0.82
N PRO A 313 -27.19 9.81 1.71
CA PRO A 313 -26.07 10.28 2.51
C PRO A 313 -25.55 9.16 3.43
N ILE A 314 -24.27 8.79 3.29
CA ILE A 314 -23.67 7.83 4.21
C ILE A 314 -23.52 8.51 5.57
N LYS A 315 -24.17 7.95 6.60
CA LYS A 315 -24.16 8.46 7.97
C LYS A 315 -23.15 7.68 8.81
N ILE A 316 -22.04 8.34 9.10
CA ILE A 316 -20.96 7.76 9.91
C ILE A 316 -21.09 8.31 11.33
N SER A 317 -21.65 7.47 12.20
CA SER A 317 -21.76 7.70 13.64
C SER A 317 -21.34 6.41 14.36
N SER A 318 -20.13 6.43 14.93
CA SER A 318 -19.50 5.30 15.63
C SER A 318 -18.69 5.79 16.82
N SER A 319 -18.74 5.04 17.92
CA SER A 319 -17.89 5.25 19.10
C SER A 319 -16.56 4.50 19.02
N SER A 320 -16.39 3.53 18.11
CA SER A 320 -15.16 2.75 17.93
C SER A 320 -14.24 3.29 16.84
N LEU A 321 -14.75 4.11 15.92
CA LEU A 321 -14.03 4.57 14.74
C LEU A 321 -12.90 5.57 15.08
N ARG A 322 -11.65 5.14 14.89
CA ARG A 322 -10.43 5.92 15.16
C ARG A 322 -9.86 6.55 13.89
N LYS A 323 -9.96 5.86 12.76
CA LYS A 323 -9.38 6.26 11.47
C LYS A 323 -10.45 6.26 10.40
N TRP A 324 -10.58 7.38 9.68
CA TRP A 324 -11.46 7.46 8.52
C TRP A 324 -10.70 8.08 7.33
N MET A 325 -10.66 7.35 6.22
CA MET A 325 -10.11 7.80 4.95
C MET A 325 -11.22 7.88 3.90
N LEU A 326 -11.29 9.00 3.18
CA LEU A 326 -12.23 9.24 2.09
C LEU A 326 -11.46 9.65 0.83
N SER A 327 -11.54 8.86 -0.24
CA SER A 327 -10.76 9.05 -1.47
C SER A 327 -11.65 9.20 -2.70
N PHE A 328 -11.44 10.29 -3.46
CA PHE A 328 -12.16 10.66 -4.68
C PHE A 328 -13.68 10.52 -4.60
N PRO A 329 -14.36 11.04 -3.56
CA PRO A 329 -15.79 10.86 -3.42
C PRO A 329 -16.55 11.50 -4.59
N HIS A 330 -17.24 10.65 -5.35
CA HIS A 330 -18.40 11.03 -6.17
C HIS A 330 -19.71 10.94 -5.35
N LEU A 331 -19.58 10.89 -4.02
CA LEU A 331 -20.69 10.78 -3.07
C LEU A 331 -21.51 12.07 -3.08
N TYR A 332 -22.81 11.92 -3.28
CA TYR A 332 -23.78 12.93 -2.90
C TYR A 332 -23.83 12.98 -1.36
N GLU A 333 -23.39 14.11 -0.80
CA GLU A 333 -23.52 14.52 0.61
C GLU A 333 -23.24 13.43 1.68
N CYS A 334 -21.99 13.26 2.10
CA CYS A 334 -21.72 12.55 3.37
C CYS A 334 -22.09 13.43 4.56
N SER A 335 -23.10 13.04 5.35
CA SER A 335 -23.44 13.75 6.59
C SER A 335 -22.73 13.12 7.79
N ARG A 336 -21.77 13.85 8.37
CA ARG A 336 -21.11 13.46 9.63
C ARG A 336 -22.00 13.88 10.81
N ARG A 337 -22.22 12.99 11.78
CA ARG A 337 -22.86 13.33 13.07
C ARG A 337 -22.12 12.59 14.19
N SER A 338 -21.56 13.34 15.15
CA SER A 338 -20.83 12.87 16.35
C SER A 338 -19.96 11.61 16.14
N ILE A 339 -18.69 11.82 15.81
CA ILE A 339 -17.67 10.76 15.85
C ILE A 339 -16.67 11.15 16.94
N ASP A 340 -16.96 10.71 18.17
CA ASP A 340 -16.35 11.29 19.38
C ASP A 340 -14.91 10.79 19.62
N ASN A 341 -14.54 9.65 19.04
CA ASN A 341 -13.24 8.97 19.23
C ASN A 341 -12.34 8.96 17.99
N LEU A 342 -12.62 9.79 16.98
CA LEU A 342 -11.78 9.87 15.79
C LEU A 342 -10.41 10.47 16.17
N SER A 343 -9.32 9.79 15.82
CA SER A 343 -7.95 10.28 16.02
C SER A 343 -7.32 10.77 14.71
N SER A 344 -7.71 10.20 13.57
CA SER A 344 -7.17 10.56 12.26
C SER A 344 -8.26 10.62 11.20
N PHE A 345 -8.30 11.72 10.45
CA PHE A 345 -9.13 11.87 9.25
C PHE A 345 -8.24 12.14 8.04
N GLN A 346 -8.43 11.38 6.96
CA GLN A 346 -7.78 11.64 5.68
C GLN A 346 -8.83 11.86 4.58
N TYR A 347 -8.68 12.96 3.85
CA TYR A 347 -9.41 13.25 2.62
C TYR A 347 -8.47 13.17 1.42
N MET A 348 -8.93 12.61 0.31
CA MET A 348 -8.25 12.67 -0.98
C MET A 348 -9.27 13.03 -2.07
N GLY A 349 -8.99 14.02 -2.92
CA GLY A 349 -9.95 14.49 -3.93
C GLY A 349 -9.32 15.39 -4.98
N THR A 350 -10.09 15.88 -5.95
CA THR A 350 -9.62 16.93 -6.90
C THR A 350 -9.88 18.34 -6.35
N THR A 351 -11.00 18.52 -5.67
CA THR A 351 -11.43 19.72 -4.95
C THR A 351 -11.86 19.33 -3.55
N PHE A 352 -11.80 20.23 -2.58
CA PHE A 352 -12.37 19.97 -1.26
C PHE A 352 -13.91 19.99 -1.31
N GLN A 353 -14.58 19.30 -0.39
CA GLN A 353 -16.05 19.21 -0.32
C GLN A 353 -16.59 19.64 1.06
N PRO A 354 -17.55 20.59 1.14
CA PRO A 354 -17.92 21.27 2.39
C PRO A 354 -18.62 20.41 3.44
N TYR A 355 -19.30 19.32 3.08
CA TYR A 355 -20.16 18.54 3.99
C TYR A 355 -19.40 17.77 5.10
N LEU A 356 -18.07 17.84 5.12
CA LEU A 356 -17.21 17.27 6.16
C LEU A 356 -17.04 18.17 7.41
N ALA A 357 -17.66 19.36 7.40
CA ALA A 357 -17.30 20.51 8.23
C ALA A 357 -17.90 20.60 9.64
N ASP A 358 -18.79 19.70 10.09
CA ASP A 358 -19.25 19.72 11.49
C ASP A 358 -18.21 19.05 12.40
N THR A 359 -17.28 19.87 12.91
CA THR A 359 -16.18 19.45 13.80
C THR A 359 -16.30 20.06 15.21
N SER A 360 -17.54 20.33 15.64
CA SER A 360 -17.84 20.91 16.94
C SER A 360 -17.59 19.94 18.13
N LYS A 361 -16.30 19.75 18.52
CA LYS A 361 -15.75 19.40 19.88
C LYS A 361 -14.38 18.65 19.90
N LEU A 362 -13.81 18.25 18.77
CA LEU A 362 -12.78 17.20 18.75
C LEU A 362 -11.34 17.73 18.77
N LEU A 363 -10.79 17.92 19.97
CA LEU A 363 -9.54 18.67 20.23
C LEU A 363 -8.22 18.05 19.72
N GLU A 364 -8.20 16.77 19.30
CA GLU A 364 -6.93 16.05 19.02
C GLU A 364 -6.86 15.31 17.66
N ILE A 365 -7.76 15.59 16.70
CA ILE A 365 -7.69 14.94 15.39
C ILE A 365 -6.49 15.41 14.56
N SER A 366 -5.69 14.47 14.04
CA SER A 366 -4.79 14.72 12.90
C SER A 366 -5.57 14.70 11.59
N TYR A 367 -5.59 15.82 10.88
CA TYR A 367 -6.26 15.96 9.59
C TYR A 367 -5.23 15.90 8.46
N THR A 368 -5.45 15.04 7.46
CA THR A 368 -4.63 14.97 6.25
C THR A 368 -5.50 15.18 5.02
N ILE A 369 -5.34 16.31 4.33
CA ILE A 369 -6.15 16.69 3.17
C ILE A 369 -5.26 16.61 1.92
N VAL A 370 -5.49 15.65 1.05
CA VAL A 370 -4.75 15.43 -0.21
C VAL A 370 -5.59 15.91 -1.39
N LEU A 371 -5.32 17.09 -1.94
CA LEU A 371 -6.00 17.57 -3.14
C LEU A 371 -5.12 17.37 -4.37
N ALA A 372 -5.69 16.85 -5.45
CA ALA A 372 -5.00 16.65 -6.72
C ALA A 372 -5.68 17.45 -7.84
N PRO A 373 -5.69 18.80 -7.76
CA PRO A 373 -6.38 19.65 -8.71
C PRO A 373 -5.68 19.69 -10.08
N LYS A 374 -6.41 20.12 -11.10
CA LYS A 374 -5.87 20.38 -12.44
C LYS A 374 -5.32 21.80 -12.53
N ILE A 375 -4.34 22.02 -13.41
CA ILE A 375 -3.69 23.33 -13.59
C ILE A 375 -4.69 24.46 -13.86
N HIS A 376 -5.71 24.26 -14.71
CA HIS A 376 -6.71 25.31 -14.98
C HIS A 376 -7.61 25.66 -13.78
N GLU A 377 -7.81 24.73 -12.83
CA GLU A 377 -8.60 24.98 -11.63
C GLU A 377 -7.84 25.95 -10.70
N ILE A 378 -6.53 25.72 -10.50
CA ILE A 378 -5.65 26.52 -9.63
C ILE A 378 -5.09 27.79 -10.27
N ILE A 379 -5.36 28.06 -11.56
CA ILE A 379 -5.00 29.35 -12.20
C ILE A 379 -5.90 30.50 -11.71
N HIS A 380 -7.03 30.20 -11.05
CA HIS A 380 -7.99 31.20 -10.58
C HIS A 380 -7.95 31.35 -9.05
N ARG A 381 -7.75 32.59 -8.55
CA ARG A 381 -7.77 32.92 -7.12
C ARG A 381 -9.05 32.46 -6.39
N ALA A 382 -10.16 32.36 -7.11
CA ALA A 382 -11.42 31.80 -6.59
C ALA A 382 -11.25 30.40 -5.99
N TRP A 383 -10.42 29.52 -6.59
CA TRP A 383 -10.17 28.18 -6.06
C TRP A 383 -9.51 28.22 -4.67
N PHE A 384 -8.52 29.11 -4.49
CA PHE A 384 -7.86 29.30 -3.19
C PHE A 384 -8.79 29.93 -2.14
N LEU A 385 -9.70 30.82 -2.55
CA LEU A 385 -10.70 31.40 -1.64
C LEU A 385 -11.75 30.37 -1.19
N THR A 386 -12.20 29.50 -2.11
CA THR A 386 -13.09 28.37 -1.77
C THR A 386 -12.39 27.39 -0.84
N LEU A 387 -11.15 26.99 -1.15
CA LEU A 387 -10.34 26.13 -0.27
C LEU A 387 -10.15 26.78 1.12
N ARG A 388 -9.84 28.09 1.16
CA ARG A 388 -9.72 28.85 2.40
C ARG A 388 -10.99 28.73 3.23
N SER A 389 -12.14 29.12 2.68
CA SER A 389 -13.47 29.08 3.33
C SER A 389 -13.80 27.71 3.92
N HIS A 390 -13.43 26.63 3.23
CA HIS A 390 -13.58 25.28 3.75
C HIS A 390 -12.65 24.96 4.93
N LEU A 391 -11.40 25.44 4.88
CA LEU A 391 -10.40 25.24 5.93
C LEU A 391 -10.70 26.07 7.20
N GLU A 392 -11.51 27.12 7.12
CA GLU A 392 -11.95 27.89 8.31
C GLU A 392 -12.83 27.06 9.26
N ASN A 393 -13.40 25.95 8.79
CA ASN A 393 -14.20 25.01 9.60
C ASN A 393 -13.37 23.99 10.39
N PHE A 394 -12.03 24.03 10.30
CA PHE A 394 -11.14 23.16 11.06
C PHE A 394 -10.54 23.95 12.22
N SER A 395 -10.91 23.58 13.44
CA SER A 395 -10.49 24.25 14.68
C SER A 395 -9.09 23.87 15.17
N ASN A 396 -8.43 22.87 14.56
CA ASN A 396 -7.23 22.23 15.11
C ASN A 396 -5.94 22.60 14.37
N HIS A 397 -4.88 22.91 15.14
CA HIS A 397 -3.52 23.22 14.67
C HIS A 397 -2.69 22.01 14.18
N ASN A 398 -3.31 20.86 13.88
CA ASN A 398 -2.61 19.64 13.45
C ASN A 398 -3.13 19.14 12.08
N THR A 399 -3.38 20.10 11.17
CA THR A 399 -3.80 19.82 9.80
C THR A 399 -2.60 19.79 8.85
N THR A 400 -2.50 18.74 8.05
CA THR A 400 -1.59 18.60 6.91
C THR A 400 -2.38 18.74 5.61
N LEU A 401 -1.96 19.64 4.73
CA LEU A 401 -2.54 19.85 3.41
C LEU A 401 -1.52 19.47 2.33
N ASP A 402 -1.81 18.47 1.51
CA ASP A 402 -0.97 17.97 0.42
C ASP A 402 -1.62 18.28 -0.94
N LEU A 403 -0.94 19.06 -1.77
CA LEU A 403 -1.44 19.55 -3.05
C LEU A 403 -0.64 18.97 -4.22
N ARG A 404 -1.21 17.98 -4.92
CA ARG A 404 -0.57 17.23 -6.00
C ARG A 404 -1.04 17.68 -7.39
N ILE A 405 -0.34 18.63 -7.99
CA ILE A 405 -0.77 19.28 -9.24
C ILE A 405 -0.79 18.28 -10.39
N ARG A 406 -1.95 18.08 -11.02
CA ARG A 406 -2.10 17.16 -12.16
C ARG A 406 -1.76 17.84 -13.48
N LYS A 407 -0.98 17.14 -14.32
CA LYS A 407 -0.68 17.50 -15.72
C LYS A 407 -1.97 17.59 -16.54
N GLN A 408 -2.06 18.59 -17.41
CA GLN A 408 -3.10 18.70 -18.44
C GLN A 408 -2.52 18.41 -19.84
N THR A 409 -3.36 17.95 -20.76
CA THR A 409 -3.01 17.56 -22.14
C THR A 409 -3.18 18.66 -23.19
N SER A 410 -3.68 19.83 -22.82
CA SER A 410 -4.00 20.95 -23.73
C SER A 410 -3.20 22.23 -23.43
N SER A 411 -3.09 23.11 -24.43
CA SER A 411 -2.35 24.38 -24.41
C SER A 411 -3.04 25.50 -23.61
N TYR A 412 -2.28 26.57 -23.36
CA TYR A 412 -2.52 27.57 -22.30
C TYR A 412 -3.45 28.73 -22.63
N GLY A 413 -4.07 29.26 -21.57
CA GLY A 413 -4.17 30.71 -21.34
C GLY A 413 -3.31 31.10 -20.13
N HIS A 414 -2.73 32.31 -20.13
CA HIS A 414 -2.03 32.84 -18.96
C HIS A 414 -3.00 33.22 -17.82
N PRO A 415 -2.56 33.21 -16.54
CA PRO A 415 -3.32 33.78 -15.43
C PRO A 415 -3.65 35.25 -15.70
N ARG A 416 -4.92 35.52 -16.00
CA ARG A 416 -5.43 36.87 -16.27
C ARG A 416 -5.68 37.63 -14.96
N SER A 417 -4.61 37.91 -14.21
CA SER A 417 -4.47 39.05 -13.28
C SER A 417 -3.23 38.89 -12.38
N LYS A 418 -2.63 40.01 -11.96
CA LYS A 418 -1.89 40.04 -10.68
C LYS A 418 -2.91 39.79 -9.57
N PRO A 419 -2.59 39.09 -8.46
CA PRO A 419 -3.49 38.96 -7.33
C PRO A 419 -3.85 40.37 -6.79
N SER A 420 -5.05 40.83 -7.15
CA SER A 420 -5.53 42.20 -6.94
C SER A 420 -6.88 42.10 -6.24
N GLY A 421 -6.88 42.33 -4.93
CA GLY A 421 -8.05 42.17 -4.07
C GLY A 421 -7.62 42.25 -2.61
N ARG A 422 -8.51 42.76 -1.75
CA ARG A 422 -8.19 43.01 -0.34
C ARG A 422 -7.72 41.74 0.36
N ALA A 423 -6.79 41.92 1.31
CA ALA A 423 -6.37 40.84 2.18
C ALA A 423 -7.54 40.41 3.08
N PRO A 424 -7.76 39.10 3.29
CA PRO A 424 -8.50 38.64 4.46
C PRO A 424 -7.79 39.16 5.71
N THR A 425 -8.53 39.82 6.61
CA THR A 425 -7.96 40.56 7.75
C THR A 425 -7.33 39.67 8.83
N GLN A 426 -7.51 38.35 8.75
CA GLN A 426 -6.98 37.37 9.71
C GLN A 426 -6.35 36.16 8.97
N PRO A 427 -5.17 35.68 9.40
CA PRO A 427 -4.58 34.44 8.89
C PRO A 427 -5.28 33.20 9.46
N LEU A 428 -5.32 32.10 8.69
CA LEU A 428 -5.75 30.80 9.21
C LEU A 428 -4.56 30.07 9.85
N HIS A 429 -4.58 29.92 11.17
CA HIS A 429 -3.48 29.36 11.96
C HIS A 429 -3.53 27.82 12.11
N TYR A 430 -4.27 27.12 11.26
CA TYR A 430 -4.63 25.70 11.47
C TYR A 430 -3.77 24.68 10.69
N ILE A 431 -3.12 25.08 9.60
CA ILE A 431 -2.25 24.19 8.83
C ILE A 431 -0.87 24.12 9.47
N LYS A 432 -0.51 22.95 9.98
CA LYS A 432 0.84 22.67 10.49
C LYS A 432 1.83 22.43 9.37
N HIS A 433 1.42 21.64 8.37
CA HIS A 433 2.27 21.21 7.27
C HIS A 433 1.55 21.38 5.93
N LEU A 434 2.10 22.24 5.09
CA LEU A 434 1.70 22.38 3.69
C LEU A 434 2.69 21.60 2.81
N MET A 435 2.22 20.63 2.05
CA MET A 435 2.99 19.89 1.06
C MET A 435 2.48 20.26 -0.33
N VAL A 436 3.37 20.51 -1.29
CA VAL A 436 2.99 20.83 -2.68
C VAL A 436 3.87 20.04 -3.63
N ASP A 437 3.24 19.10 -4.36
CA ASP A 437 3.85 18.34 -5.44
C ASP A 437 3.57 19.03 -6.78
N MET A 438 4.65 19.54 -7.36
CA MET A 438 4.71 20.23 -8.64
C MET A 438 5.51 19.45 -9.69
N GLN A 439 5.85 18.18 -9.45
CA GLN A 439 6.72 17.38 -10.34
C GLN A 439 6.21 17.28 -11.78
N LYS A 440 4.91 17.49 -11.99
CA LYS A 440 4.23 17.45 -13.29
C LYS A 440 4.23 18.79 -14.04
N LEU A 441 4.81 19.86 -13.49
CA LEU A 441 5.03 21.13 -14.18
C LEU A 441 6.23 21.05 -15.15
N LYS A 442 6.19 21.84 -16.23
CA LYS A 442 7.30 22.02 -17.18
C LYS A 442 7.95 23.39 -16.91
N TYR A 443 9.20 23.57 -17.34
CA TYR A 443 9.95 24.83 -17.17
C TYR A 443 9.17 26.10 -17.57
N GLN A 444 8.38 26.01 -18.65
CA GLN A 444 7.50 27.08 -19.12
C GLN A 444 6.41 27.52 -18.11
N HIS A 445 6.24 26.80 -16.99
CA HIS A 445 5.22 27.02 -15.96
C HIS A 445 5.81 27.57 -14.65
N GLU A 446 7.07 27.99 -14.62
CA GLU A 446 7.75 28.52 -13.43
C GLU A 446 6.96 29.65 -12.74
N TYR A 447 6.33 30.53 -13.53
CA TYR A 447 5.46 31.59 -13.00
C TYR A 447 4.23 31.05 -12.24
N LEU A 448 3.72 29.86 -12.57
CA LEU A 448 2.63 29.21 -11.85
C LEU A 448 3.10 28.71 -10.47
N MET A 449 4.32 28.18 -10.37
CA MET A 449 4.89 27.78 -9.07
C MET A 449 4.89 28.98 -8.11
N ARG A 450 5.36 30.14 -8.56
CA ARG A 450 5.34 31.36 -7.75
C ARG A 450 3.92 31.78 -7.36
N TYR A 451 3.00 31.83 -8.33
CA TYR A 451 1.60 32.19 -8.09
C TYR A 451 0.94 31.29 -7.03
N ILE A 452 1.09 29.98 -7.18
CA ILE A 452 0.54 28.97 -6.26
C ILE A 452 1.13 29.13 -4.85
N ILE A 453 2.45 29.31 -4.72
CA ILE A 453 3.09 29.50 -3.41
C ILE A 453 2.64 30.82 -2.77
N ASP A 454 2.61 31.93 -3.51
CA ASP A 454 2.15 33.22 -3.00
C ASP A 454 0.69 33.12 -2.51
N ASP A 455 -0.25 32.55 -3.30
CA ASP A 455 -1.66 32.40 -2.90
C ASP A 455 -1.88 31.41 -1.72
N LEU A 456 -1.08 30.34 -1.60
CA LEU A 456 -1.16 29.41 -0.48
C LEU A 456 -0.67 30.00 0.84
N LEU A 457 0.48 30.69 0.83
CA LEU A 457 1.01 31.39 2.01
C LEU A 457 0.10 32.56 2.44
N TRP A 458 -0.63 33.15 1.49
CA TRP A 458 -1.73 34.09 1.75
C TRP A 458 -2.97 33.44 2.38
N MET A 459 -3.27 32.20 2.02
CA MET A 459 -4.46 31.47 2.46
C MET A 459 -4.30 30.98 3.91
N SER A 460 -3.18 30.31 4.22
CA SER A 460 -2.83 29.87 5.57
C SER A 460 -1.29 29.82 5.73
N PRO A 461 -0.71 30.55 6.70
CA PRO A 461 0.72 30.47 7.01
C PRO A 461 1.07 29.17 7.77
N PRO A 462 1.83 28.22 7.19
CA PRO A 462 2.10 26.93 7.83
C PRO A 462 3.41 26.94 8.64
N ASN A 463 3.58 26.01 9.58
CA ASN A 463 4.86 25.82 10.29
C ASN A 463 5.91 25.14 9.41
N THR A 464 5.48 24.24 8.51
CA THR A 464 6.34 23.53 7.57
C THR A 464 5.75 23.61 6.16
N LEU A 465 6.57 23.94 5.18
CA LEU A 465 6.24 23.89 3.76
C LEU A 465 7.19 22.91 3.06
N THR A 466 6.67 21.85 2.45
CA THR A 466 7.45 20.92 1.62
C THR A 466 7.11 21.10 0.15
N LEU A 467 8.11 21.34 -0.69
CA LEU A 467 7.97 21.47 -2.13
C LEU A 467 8.66 20.29 -2.82
N SER A 468 7.88 19.49 -3.56
CA SER A 468 8.40 18.45 -4.45
C SER A 468 8.39 18.99 -5.89
N ILE A 469 9.58 19.26 -6.44
CA ILE A 469 9.76 19.98 -7.71
C ILE A 469 10.65 19.19 -8.69
N PRO A 470 10.55 19.44 -10.01
CA PRO A 470 11.55 18.97 -10.97
C PRO A 470 12.93 19.55 -10.61
N THR A 471 14.02 18.77 -10.71
CA THR A 471 15.37 19.30 -10.44
C THR A 471 15.78 20.43 -11.39
N SER A 472 15.21 20.51 -12.60
CA SER A 472 15.37 21.66 -13.48
C SER A 472 14.85 22.98 -12.89
N PHE A 473 13.98 22.90 -11.87
CA PHE A 473 13.53 24.05 -11.10
C PHE A 473 14.37 24.23 -9.83
N SER A 474 15.25 23.31 -9.41
CA SER A 474 15.96 23.44 -8.12
C SER A 474 16.75 24.76 -7.99
N PRO A 475 17.62 25.15 -8.94
CA PRO A 475 18.31 26.44 -8.89
C PRO A 475 17.32 27.61 -8.86
N THR A 476 16.26 27.52 -9.67
CA THR A 476 15.23 28.56 -9.75
C THR A 476 14.29 28.57 -8.55
N ALA A 477 14.14 27.47 -7.82
CA ALA A 477 13.35 27.38 -6.60
C ALA A 477 14.14 27.90 -5.40
N LEU A 478 15.46 27.67 -5.39
CA LEU A 478 16.40 28.32 -4.49
C LEU A 478 16.50 29.83 -4.78
N GLU A 479 16.48 30.25 -6.04
CA GLU A 479 16.52 31.68 -6.41
C GLU A 479 15.16 32.36 -6.25
N VAL A 480 14.05 31.72 -6.62
CA VAL A 480 12.69 32.19 -6.31
C VAL A 480 12.46 32.17 -4.80
N SER A 481 12.99 31.23 -4.01
CA SER A 481 12.99 31.33 -2.53
C SER A 481 14.05 32.28 -1.95
N LYS A 482 14.87 32.95 -2.77
CA LYS A 482 15.61 34.16 -2.37
C LYS A 482 14.88 35.44 -2.78
N GLN A 483 14.23 35.47 -3.94
CA GLN A 483 13.51 36.63 -4.48
C GLN A 483 12.06 36.78 -3.94
N LEU A 484 11.41 35.69 -3.54
CA LEU A 484 10.24 35.70 -2.64
C LEU A 484 10.60 36.30 -1.27
N TYR A 485 11.89 36.27 -0.91
CA TYR A 485 12.45 36.66 0.39
C TYR A 485 13.36 37.90 0.33
N GLY A 486 13.23 38.71 -0.73
CA GLY A 486 13.91 40.00 -0.80
C GLY A 486 13.60 40.87 0.42
N ARG A 487 14.60 41.07 1.30
CA ARG A 487 14.53 42.04 2.41
C ARG A 487 14.50 43.51 1.95
N GLY A 488 14.62 43.76 0.65
CA GLY A 488 14.02 44.91 -0.03
C GLY A 488 12.83 44.38 -0.85
N ASP A 489 11.61 44.84 -0.65
CA ASP A 489 11.26 46.20 -0.27
C ASP A 489 10.36 46.28 0.99
N ARG A 490 10.70 47.16 1.95
CA ARG A 490 9.81 47.50 3.08
C ARG A 490 8.50 48.15 2.59
N ASN A 491 8.49 48.59 1.33
CA ASN A 491 7.40 49.21 0.61
C ASN A 491 6.64 48.24 -0.32
N CYS A 492 6.77 46.91 -0.21
CA CYS A 492 6.01 45.99 -1.07
C CYS A 492 4.47 46.07 -0.93
N CYS A 493 3.97 46.81 0.08
CA CYS A 493 2.57 47.24 0.22
C CYS A 493 2.42 48.78 0.36
N SER A 494 3.38 49.60 -0.08
CA SER A 494 3.30 51.06 0.04
C SER A 494 2.19 51.62 -0.85
N GLY A 495 1.06 51.98 -0.24
CA GLY A 495 -0.15 52.42 -0.93
C GLY A 495 -1.40 51.59 -0.61
N THR A 496 -1.26 50.47 0.10
CA THR A 496 -2.39 49.69 0.64
C THR A 496 -2.34 49.63 2.16
N HIS A 497 -3.49 49.77 2.82
CA HIS A 497 -3.58 49.50 4.27
C HIS A 497 -3.38 48.00 4.60
N ASP A 498 -3.61 47.13 3.61
CA ASP A 498 -3.42 45.68 3.72
C ASP A 498 -1.93 45.31 3.61
N LYS A 499 -1.41 44.57 4.58
CA LYS A 499 -0.05 43.99 4.58
C LYS A 499 -0.05 42.57 4.00
N CYS A 500 0.96 42.24 3.20
CA CYS A 500 1.13 40.89 2.66
C CYS A 500 1.78 39.89 3.64
N TRP A 501 1.64 38.58 3.38
CA TRP A 501 2.19 37.49 4.21
C TRP A 501 3.67 37.68 4.59
N ARG A 502 4.46 38.31 3.70
CA ARG A 502 5.88 38.64 3.90
C ARG A 502 6.15 39.55 5.10
N HIS A 503 5.18 40.40 5.48
CA HIS A 503 5.29 41.26 6.67
C HIS A 503 5.11 40.50 7.98
N PHE A 504 4.58 39.27 7.93
CA PHE A 504 4.33 38.43 9.09
C PHE A 504 5.34 37.26 9.19
N LEU A 505 6.20 37.05 8.20
CA LEU A 505 7.23 36.01 8.25
C LEU A 505 8.48 36.52 8.99
N LYS A 506 8.79 35.91 10.14
CA LYS A 506 9.89 36.32 11.02
C LYS A 506 11.21 35.65 10.66
N HIS A 507 11.18 34.34 10.40
CA HIS A 507 12.36 33.52 10.15
C HIS A 507 11.98 32.26 9.35
N PHE A 508 12.97 31.68 8.66
CA PHE A 508 12.85 30.38 8.00
C PHE A 508 14.18 29.63 7.93
N GLU A 509 14.11 28.30 7.91
CA GLU A 509 15.20 27.40 7.54
C GLU A 509 14.82 26.63 6.26
N VAL A 510 15.82 26.23 5.46
CA VAL A 510 15.62 25.36 4.28
C VAL A 510 16.51 24.13 4.42
N LYS A 511 15.94 22.95 4.20
CA LYS A 511 16.63 21.66 4.16
C LYS A 511 16.33 21.02 2.80
N GLU A 512 17.36 20.64 2.06
CA GLU A 512 17.21 19.77 0.89
C GLU A 512 17.21 18.32 1.39
N ASP A 513 16.20 17.56 0.98
CA ASP A 513 16.02 16.17 1.38
C ASP A 513 16.64 15.29 0.28
N GLU A 514 17.90 14.89 0.48
CA GLU A 514 18.68 14.06 -0.45
C GLU A 514 18.19 12.59 -0.46
N GLU A 515 16.94 12.35 -0.86
CA GLU A 515 16.43 10.98 -0.96
C GLU A 515 16.94 10.25 -2.22
N ILE A 516 17.80 9.26 -1.95
CA ILE A 516 17.75 7.90 -2.49
C ILE A 516 17.76 7.78 -4.03
N LYS A 517 18.89 7.34 -4.58
CA LYS A 517 18.91 6.64 -5.87
C LYS A 517 17.90 5.50 -5.81
N ILE A 518 16.90 5.50 -6.69
CA ILE A 518 15.98 4.37 -6.85
C ILE A 518 16.72 3.28 -7.65
N GLU A 519 17.65 2.60 -6.98
CA GLU A 519 17.96 1.21 -7.27
C GLU A 519 16.95 0.36 -6.49
N GLN A 520 16.42 -0.68 -7.13
CA GLN A 520 15.34 -1.50 -6.59
C GLN A 520 15.87 -2.38 -5.44
N ILE A 521 15.56 -2.01 -4.20
CA ILE A 521 15.60 -2.92 -3.05
C ILE A 521 14.26 -2.83 -2.33
N GLU A 522 13.82 -3.96 -1.79
CA GLU A 522 12.43 -4.29 -1.50
C GLU A 522 11.89 -3.58 -0.24
N GLN A 523 10.60 -3.22 -0.32
CA GLN A 523 9.65 -2.85 0.76
C GLN A 523 10.21 -2.06 1.97
N PRO A 524 9.68 -0.84 2.16
CA PRO A 524 8.51 -0.79 3.04
C PRO A 524 7.27 -0.20 2.36
N VAL A 525 6.10 -0.42 3.00
CA VAL A 525 4.74 -0.15 2.52
C VAL A 525 4.55 1.26 1.95
N LYS A 526 4.78 1.42 0.64
CA LYS A 526 4.35 2.57 -0.16
C LYS A 526 3.00 2.26 -0.80
N LEU A 527 1.92 2.79 -0.22
CA LEU A 527 0.60 2.84 -0.85
C LEU A 527 0.60 3.87 -2.00
N THR A 528 1.30 3.54 -3.09
CA THR A 528 1.32 4.35 -4.32
C THR A 528 0.34 3.79 -5.35
N PHE A 529 -0.87 4.35 -5.37
CA PHE A 529 -1.84 4.08 -6.42
C PHE A 529 -1.42 4.77 -7.74
N TRP A 530 -1.05 3.97 -8.73
CA TRP A 530 -0.90 4.40 -10.12
C TRP A 530 -1.97 3.71 -10.98
N PHE A 531 -2.69 4.51 -11.77
CA PHE A 531 -3.68 4.04 -12.74
C PHE A 531 -3.23 4.45 -14.15
N GLU A 532 -2.80 3.50 -14.97
CA GLU A 532 -2.79 3.62 -16.43
C GLU A 532 -3.25 2.27 -17.04
N ASN A 533 -4.07 2.32 -18.09
CA ASN A 533 -4.71 1.13 -18.69
C ASN A 533 -3.70 0.23 -19.43
N PRO A 534 -3.88 -1.11 -19.41
CA PRO A 534 -3.17 -2.00 -20.31
C PRO A 534 -3.75 -1.96 -21.72
N GLY A 535 -2.91 -2.17 -22.73
CA GLY A 535 -3.37 -2.61 -24.05
C GLY A 535 -3.59 -1.54 -25.14
N LYS A 536 -2.49 -0.99 -25.66
CA LYS A 536 -2.31 -0.85 -27.12
C LYS A 536 -0.83 -0.80 -27.45
N VAL A 537 -0.34 -1.84 -28.13
CA VAL A 537 1.02 -1.85 -28.67
C VAL A 537 1.14 -0.75 -29.72
N LYS A 538 2.05 0.18 -29.48
CA LYS A 538 2.75 0.93 -30.52
C LYS A 538 4.22 0.88 -30.18
N GLU A 539 5.02 0.37 -31.11
CA GLU A 539 6.45 0.65 -31.11
C GLU A 539 6.63 2.17 -31.21
N VAL A 540 7.15 2.77 -30.15
CA VAL A 540 7.79 4.07 -30.17
C VAL A 540 9.08 3.89 -29.40
N THR A 541 10.19 4.21 -30.05
CA THR A 541 11.56 4.04 -29.54
C THR A 541 11.77 4.73 -28.19
N ASP A 542 12.48 4.04 -27.30
CA ASP A 542 12.63 4.36 -25.89
C ASP A 542 13.55 5.59 -25.71
N GLU A 543 12.99 6.73 -25.28
CA GLU A 543 13.75 7.80 -24.59
C GLU A 543 13.17 7.99 -23.18
N LYS A 544 13.52 7.09 -22.25
CA LYS A 544 13.30 7.25 -20.81
C LYS A 544 14.12 8.42 -20.27
N LYS A 545 13.60 9.64 -20.43
CA LYS A 545 14.08 10.83 -19.70
C LYS A 545 13.69 10.72 -18.24
N TYR A 546 14.60 10.16 -17.44
CA TYR A 546 14.54 10.19 -15.98
C TYR A 546 14.59 11.64 -15.49
N TYR A 547 13.46 12.15 -15.00
CA TYR A 547 13.43 13.46 -14.34
C TYR A 547 13.97 13.29 -12.92
N LYS A 548 15.19 13.79 -12.68
CA LYS A 548 15.69 13.95 -11.31
C LYS A 548 14.73 14.88 -10.54
N LEU A 549 14.49 14.53 -9.28
CA LEU A 549 13.57 15.21 -8.39
C LEU A 549 14.34 15.95 -7.30
N THR A 550 13.83 17.10 -6.87
CA THR A 550 14.33 17.83 -5.71
C THR A 550 13.18 18.07 -4.74
N LYS A 551 13.42 17.78 -3.45
CA LYS A 551 12.46 17.92 -2.36
C LYS A 551 13.03 18.93 -1.36
N LEU A 552 12.40 20.10 -1.29
CA LEU A 552 12.81 21.20 -0.41
C LEU A 552 11.86 21.29 0.78
N ILE A 553 12.39 21.33 1.99
CA ILE A 553 11.63 21.44 3.24
C ILE A 553 11.96 22.79 3.87
N PHE A 554 10.97 23.65 3.98
CA PHE A 554 11.03 24.95 4.63
C PHE A 554 10.39 24.85 6.01
N ILE A 555 11.12 25.27 7.04
CA ILE A 555 10.57 25.44 8.40
C ILE A 555 10.34 26.94 8.58
N LEU A 556 9.11 27.36 8.89
CA LEU A 556 8.69 28.76 8.87
C LEU A 556 8.27 29.22 10.27
N THR A 557 8.71 30.42 10.67
CA THR A 557 8.31 31.08 11.93
C THR A 557 7.62 32.40 11.63
N TRP A 558 6.41 32.57 12.13
CA TRP A 558 5.57 33.74 11.88
C TRP A 558 5.48 34.65 13.10
N GLN A 559 5.18 35.93 12.86
CA GLN A 559 4.93 36.95 13.88
C GLN A 559 3.67 37.73 13.50
N PHE A 560 2.60 37.47 14.23
CA PHE A 560 1.36 38.24 14.18
C PHE A 560 1.32 39.12 15.43
N ASN A 561 1.09 40.42 15.25
CA ASN A 561 0.87 41.31 16.39
C ASN A 561 -0.55 41.04 16.89
N SER A 562 -0.66 40.58 18.13
CA SER A 562 -1.89 40.49 18.93
C SER A 562 -2.41 41.88 19.29
#